data_AF-A0A157RMI5-F1
#
_entry.id   AF-A0A157RMI5-F1
#
_cell.length_a   1.000
_cell.length_b   1.000
_cell.length_c   1.000
_cell.angle_alpha   90.00
_cell.angle_beta   90.00
_cell.angle_gamma   90.00
#
_symmetry.space_group_name_H-M   'P 1'
#
loop_
_entity.id
_entity.type
_entity.pdbx_description
1 polymer ?
#
loop_
_entity_poly.entity_id
_entity_poly.type
_entity_poly.pdbx_seq_one_letter_code
_entity_poly.pdbx_strand_id
1 'polypeptide(L)'
;MTDQDLTARAFRIADEAMVELLLGYGATEGAASELVAHGGPIGLVNVVNSHVTELMEAAPEILEAFDWLQLRGRAELQATDSGIQFIYLRPDARKEMH
;
A
#
# COMPACT_ATOMS: atom_id res chain seq x y z
N MET A 1 -9.44 -2.36 29.24
CA MET A 1 -9.53 -2.28 27.77
C MET A 1 -10.96 -1.91 27.46
N THR A 2 -11.16 -0.69 26.97
CA THR A 2 -12.46 -0.13 26.63
C THR A 2 -12.87 -0.55 25.22
N ASP A 3 -14.14 -0.34 24.86
CA ASP A 3 -14.63 -0.53 23.48
C ASP A 3 -13.89 0.36 22.47
N GLN A 4 -13.49 1.56 22.90
CA GLN A 4 -12.66 2.48 22.12
C GLN A 4 -11.25 1.92 21.90
N ASP A 5 -10.65 1.29 22.91
CA ASP A 5 -9.33 0.63 22.78
C ASP A 5 -9.38 -0.53 21.78
N LEU A 6 -10.46 -1.31 21.80
CA LEU A 6 -10.69 -2.42 20.86
C LEU A 6 -10.85 -1.92 19.42
N THR A 7 -11.65 -0.87 19.23
CA THR A 7 -11.86 -0.25 17.93
C THR A 7 -10.56 0.31 17.36
N ALA A 8 -9.79 1.06 18.15
CA ALA A 8 -8.50 1.59 17.73
C ALA A 8 -7.51 0.47 17.37
N ARG A 9 -7.54 -0.65 18.10
CA ARG A 9 -6.72 -1.81 17.79
C ARG A 9 -7.15 -2.49 16.48
N ALA A 10 -8.46 -2.63 16.24
CA ALA A 10 -8.96 -3.20 14.99
C ALA A 10 -8.53 -2.38 13.77
N PHE A 11 -8.59 -1.04 13.87
CA PHE A 11 -8.09 -0.16 12.80
C PHE A 11 -6.59 -0.31 12.57
N ARG A 12 -5.78 -0.43 13.62
CA ARG A 12 -4.33 -0.67 13.45
C ARG A 12 -4.06 -2.00 12.73
N ILE A 13 -4.77 -3.06 13.12
CA ILE A 13 -4.63 -4.38 12.47
C ILE A 13 -5.05 -4.30 10.99
N ALA A 14 -6.12 -3.57 10.68
CA ALA A 14 -6.57 -3.37 9.30
C ALA A 14 -5.56 -2.54 8.50
N ASP A 15 -5.06 -1.43 9.06
CA ASP A 15 -4.01 -0.61 8.44
C ASP A 15 -2.77 -1.48 8.13
N GLU A 16 -2.34 -2.34 9.06
CA GLU A 16 -1.23 -3.29 8.87
C GLU A 16 -1.52 -4.31 7.78
N ALA A 17 -2.69 -4.96 7.81
CA ALA A 17 -3.06 -5.98 6.84
C ALA A 17 -3.13 -5.42 5.41
N MET A 18 -3.62 -4.19 5.23
CA MET A 18 -3.69 -3.55 3.92
C MET A 18 -2.30 -3.17 3.40
N VAL A 19 -1.39 -2.75 4.28
CA VAL A 19 0.02 -2.57 3.90
C VAL A 19 0.59 -3.90 3.42
N GLU A 20 0.52 -4.97 4.23
CA GLU A 20 1.05 -6.29 3.85
C GLU A 20 0.46 -6.80 2.53
N LEU A 21 -0.82 -6.55 2.27
CA LEU A 21 -1.46 -6.92 1.02
C LEU A 21 -0.85 -6.18 -0.17
N LEU A 22 -0.64 -4.86 -0.08
CA LEU A 22 0.07 -4.12 -1.13
C LEU A 22 1.50 -4.61 -1.32
N LEU A 23 2.19 -5.01 -0.25
CA LEU A 23 3.55 -5.54 -0.34
C LEU A 23 3.59 -6.91 -1.02
N GLY A 24 2.58 -7.75 -0.76
CA GLY A 24 2.48 -9.09 -1.33
C GLY A 24 2.09 -9.08 -2.81
N TYR A 25 1.22 -8.16 -3.22
CA TYR A 25 0.75 -8.08 -4.61
C TYR A 25 1.56 -7.10 -5.47
N GLY A 26 2.06 -6.02 -4.90
CA GLY A 26 2.76 -4.98 -5.63
C GLY A 26 4.07 -5.46 -6.25
N ALA A 27 4.37 -4.96 -7.44
CA ALA A 27 5.67 -5.19 -8.06
C ALA A 27 6.73 -4.38 -7.30
N THR A 28 7.62 -5.08 -6.59
CA THR A 28 8.81 -4.50 -5.97
C THR A 28 10.03 -4.88 -6.81
N GLU A 29 10.53 -3.98 -7.65
CA GLU A 29 11.75 -4.25 -8.42
C GLU A 29 13.01 -4.00 -7.56
N GLY A 30 13.89 -5.01 -7.47
CA GLY A 30 15.22 -4.89 -6.87
C GLY A 30 15.25 -4.66 -5.35
N ALA A 31 16.33 -4.07 -4.82
CA ALA A 31 16.57 -3.78 -3.39
C ALA A 31 15.49 -2.92 -2.68
N ALA A 32 14.37 -2.67 -3.35
CA ALA A 32 13.14 -2.05 -2.86
C ALA A 32 12.50 -2.76 -1.65
N SER A 33 12.83 -4.03 -1.36
CA SER A 33 12.35 -4.71 -0.14
C SER A 33 12.69 -3.92 1.15
N GLU A 34 13.88 -3.30 1.22
CA GLU A 34 14.28 -2.49 2.40
C GLU A 34 13.71 -1.06 2.37
N LEU A 35 13.54 -0.45 1.20
CA LEU A 35 12.91 0.87 1.06
C LEU A 35 11.41 0.80 1.38
N VAL A 36 10.75 -0.24 0.95
CA VAL A 36 9.32 -0.45 1.18
C VAL A 36 9.00 -0.76 2.65
N ALA A 37 9.96 -1.33 3.40
CA ALA A 37 9.85 -1.50 4.85
C ALA A 37 9.73 -0.16 5.63
N HIS A 38 10.10 0.97 5.00
CA HIS A 38 10.07 2.31 5.58
C HIS A 38 9.25 3.33 4.76
N GLY A 39 8.39 2.85 3.86
CA GLY A 39 7.65 3.69 2.92
C GLY A 39 8.41 3.88 1.60
N GLY A 40 7.71 3.70 0.48
CA GLY A 40 8.33 3.73 -0.83
C GLY A 40 7.35 3.47 -1.97
N PRO A 41 7.83 3.57 -3.22
CA PRO A 41 7.03 3.30 -4.40
C PRO A 41 6.73 1.81 -4.55
N ILE A 42 5.49 1.50 -4.92
CA ILE A 42 4.97 0.16 -5.19
C ILE A 42 4.41 0.16 -6.61
N GLY A 43 4.99 -0.69 -7.46
CA GLY A 43 4.51 -0.90 -8.82
C GLY A 43 3.19 -1.65 -8.85
N LEU A 44 2.43 -1.43 -9.92
CA LEU A 44 1.09 -2.00 -10.09
C LEU A 44 1.16 -3.28 -10.91
N VAL A 45 0.37 -4.29 -10.52
CA VAL A 45 0.15 -5.50 -11.31
C VAL A 45 -1.33 -5.79 -11.44
N ASN A 46 -1.72 -6.48 -12.51
CA ASN A 46 -3.09 -6.97 -12.71
C ASN A 46 -3.30 -8.36 -12.08
N VAL A 47 -4.51 -8.92 -12.25
CA VAL A 47 -4.92 -10.23 -11.71
C VAL A 47 -4.11 -11.43 -12.21
N VAL A 48 -3.33 -11.27 -13.28
CA VAL A 48 -2.42 -12.31 -13.80
C VAL A 48 -0.95 -12.01 -13.46
N ASN A 49 -0.71 -11.13 -12.47
CA ASN A 49 0.62 -10.69 -12.02
C ASN A 49 1.48 -10.07 -13.12
N SER A 50 0.86 -9.44 -14.13
CA SER A 50 1.59 -8.65 -15.13
C SER A 50 1.60 -7.18 -14.72
N HIS A 51 2.74 -6.52 -14.92
CA HIS A 51 2.89 -5.09 -14.63
C HIS A 51 1.92 -4.27 -15.47
N VAL A 52 1.31 -3.26 -14.84
CA VAL A 52 0.42 -2.30 -15.49
C VAL A 52 0.85 -0.87 -15.18
N THR A 53 0.44 0.08 -16.02
CA THR A 53 0.86 1.48 -15.89
C THR A 53 -0.18 2.38 -15.24
N GLU A 54 -1.42 1.90 -15.11
CA GLU A 54 -2.53 2.67 -14.56
C GLU A 54 -3.18 1.91 -13.39
N LEU A 55 -3.54 2.63 -12.33
CA LEU A 55 -4.15 2.08 -11.12
C LEU A 55 -5.43 1.31 -11.45
N MET A 56 -6.24 1.82 -12.37
CA MET A 56 -7.50 1.18 -12.76
C MET A 56 -7.34 -0.20 -13.43
N GLU A 57 -6.13 -0.55 -13.86
CA GLU A 57 -5.80 -1.86 -14.43
C GLU A 57 -5.22 -2.82 -13.38
N ALA A 58 -4.96 -2.34 -12.17
CA ALA A 58 -4.38 -3.13 -11.09
C ALA A 58 -5.35 -4.21 -10.59
N ALA A 59 -4.80 -5.22 -9.92
CA ALA A 59 -5.57 -6.25 -9.27
C ALA A 59 -6.55 -5.63 -8.24
N PRO A 60 -7.78 -6.17 -8.09
CA PRO A 60 -8.76 -5.66 -7.14
C PRO A 60 -8.22 -5.53 -5.72
N GLU A 61 -7.34 -6.42 -5.31
CA GLU A 61 -6.68 -6.41 -4.01
C GLU A 61 -5.83 -5.14 -3.83
N ILE A 62 -5.07 -4.75 -4.86
CA ILE A 62 -4.28 -3.51 -4.85
C ILE A 62 -5.20 -2.29 -4.76
N LEU A 63 -6.32 -2.30 -5.48
CA LEU A 63 -7.31 -1.21 -5.43
C LEU A 63 -7.91 -1.07 -4.03
N GLU A 64 -8.37 -2.16 -3.43
CA GLU A 64 -8.97 -2.16 -2.10
C GLU A 64 -8.00 -1.67 -1.03
N ALA A 65 -6.77 -2.19 -1.05
CA ALA A 65 -5.75 -1.79 -0.09
C ALA A 65 -5.29 -0.33 -0.29
N PHE A 66 -5.19 0.12 -1.54
CA PHE A 66 -4.91 1.52 -1.86
C PHE A 66 -6.02 2.45 -1.34
N ASP A 67 -7.28 2.16 -1.64
CA ASP A 67 -8.42 2.97 -1.22
C ASP A 67 -8.47 3.07 0.31
N TRP A 68 -8.29 1.95 1.02
CA TRP A 68 -8.23 1.94 2.47
C TRP A 68 -7.11 2.85 3.01
N LEU A 69 -5.88 2.66 2.52
CA LEU A 69 -4.72 3.38 3.02
C LEU A 69 -4.72 4.86 2.61
N GLN A 70 -5.28 5.20 1.45
CA GLN A 70 -5.42 6.58 0.98
C GLN A 70 -6.42 7.35 1.86
N LEU A 71 -7.59 6.76 2.17
CA LEU A 71 -8.56 7.36 3.09
C LEU A 71 -7.98 7.65 4.48
N ARG A 72 -6.97 6.86 4.85
CA ARG A 72 -6.26 6.97 6.13
C ARG A 72 -5.02 7.87 6.05
N GLY A 73 -4.74 8.45 4.88
CA GLY A 73 -3.59 9.32 4.63
C GLY A 73 -2.25 8.59 4.68
N ARG A 74 -2.23 7.26 4.52
CA ARG A 74 -1.03 6.40 4.58
C ARG A 74 -0.46 6.05 3.20
N ALA A 75 -1.21 6.28 2.13
CA ALA A 75 -0.80 6.03 0.75
C ALA A 75 -1.24 7.16 -0.20
N GLU A 76 -0.51 7.33 -1.29
CA GLU A 76 -0.85 8.27 -2.36
C GLU A 76 -0.49 7.70 -3.73
N LEU A 77 -1.24 8.08 -4.76
CA LEU A 77 -0.93 7.72 -6.14
C LEU A 77 0.02 8.77 -6.72
N GLN A 78 1.12 8.31 -7.29
CA GLN A 78 2.06 9.14 -8.02
C GLN A 78 2.25 8.60 -9.43
N ALA A 79 2.86 9.40 -10.31
CA ALA A 79 3.22 9.00 -11.65
C ALA A 79 4.63 9.48 -12.00
N THR A 80 5.34 8.70 -12.80
CA THR A 80 6.61 9.12 -13.40
C THR A 80 6.39 10.16 -14.49
N ASP A 81 7.46 10.81 -14.97
CA ASP A 81 7.42 11.71 -16.12
C ASP A 81 6.94 11.01 -17.42
N SER A 82 7.07 9.68 -17.49
CA SER A 82 6.57 8.84 -18.58
C SER A 82 5.10 8.42 -18.41
N GLY A 83 4.42 8.87 -17.35
CA GLY A 83 3.02 8.56 -17.08
C GLY A 83 2.75 7.21 -16.41
N ILE A 84 3.79 6.51 -15.94
CA ILE A 84 3.64 5.23 -15.24
C ILE A 84 3.23 5.50 -13.80
N GLN A 85 2.06 5.00 -13.39
CA GLN A 85 1.54 5.17 -12.05
C GLN A 85 2.13 4.16 -11.07
N PHE A 86 2.30 4.59 -9.82
CA PHE A 86 2.73 3.75 -8.71
C PHE A 86 2.13 4.26 -7.41
N ILE A 87 1.96 3.36 -6.44
CA ILE A 87 1.49 3.72 -5.10
C ILE A 87 2.69 4.09 -4.26
N TYR A 88 2.70 5.28 -3.66
CA TYR A 88 3.69 5.66 -2.68
C TYR A 88 3.14 5.43 -1.26
N LEU A 89 3.74 4.48 -0.53
CA LEU A 89 3.47 4.29 0.90
C LEU A 89 4.24 5.30 1.72
N ARG A 90 3.55 5.97 2.65
CA ARG A 90 4.20 6.94 3.52
C ARG A 90 5.02 6.26 4.62
N PRO A 91 6.13 6.86 5.08
CA PRO A 91 7.00 6.23 6.07
C PRO A 91 6.36 5.93 7.43
N ASP A 92 5.31 6.67 7.78
CA ASP A 92 4.52 6.48 9.00
C ASP A 92 3.47 5.38 8.88
N ALA A 93 3.24 4.83 7.68
CA ALA A 93 2.35 3.68 7.47
C ALA A 93 2.71 2.49 8.39
N ARG A 94 3.99 2.33 8.76
CA ARG A 94 4.48 1.35 9.75
C ARG A 94 5.01 1.93 11.08
N LYS A 95 5.23 3.24 11.24
CA LYS A 95 5.91 3.78 12.44
C LYS A 95 5.09 3.77 13.73
N GLU A 96 3.77 3.58 13.66
CA GLU A 96 2.93 3.42 14.86
C GLU A 96 2.94 1.99 15.44
N MET A 97 3.85 1.13 14.95
CA MET A 97 3.94 -0.29 15.31
C MET A 97 5.01 -0.60 16.38
N HIS A 98 5.74 0.39 16.88
CA HIS A 98 6.76 0.22 17.92
C HIS A 98 6.55 1.14 19.12
#